data_AF-A0AAD7P9V4-F1
#
_entry.id   AF-A0AAD7P9V4-F1
#
_cell.length_a   1.000
_cell.length_b   1.000
_cell.length_c   1.000
_cell.angle_alpha   90.00
_cell.angle_beta   90.00
_cell.angle_gamma   90.00
#
_symmetry.space_group_name_H-M   'P 1'
#
loop_
_entity.id
_entity.type
_entity.pdbx_description
1 polymer ?
#
loop_
_entity_poly.entity_id
_entity_poly.type
_entity_poly.pdbx_seq_one_letter_code
_entity_poly.pdbx_strand_id
1 'polypeptide(L)'
;MGLWDFISQNPEARKQFDETMERDSKVISLALCDCKSVFEGLDSIVEVGGGTGTVAKVVSEAFPHLKYTMLDLPYVVANLTGSENLNYMGGDMFQAIPPADAVLLSGFYMIGMMMNASRY
;
A
#
# COMPACT_ATOMS: atom_id res chain seq x y z
N MET A 1 -18.61 -2.45 20.02
CA MET A 1 -18.22 -3.10 18.75
C MET A 1 -17.38 -2.10 17.98
N GLY A 2 -16.15 -2.46 17.62
CA GLY A 2 -15.26 -1.55 16.91
C GLY A 2 -15.72 -1.32 15.47
N LEU A 3 -15.30 -0.22 14.85
CA LEU A 3 -15.57 0.08 13.44
C LEU A 3 -15.14 -1.10 12.54
N TRP A 4 -14.00 -1.73 12.85
CA TRP A 4 -13.47 -2.87 12.11
C TRP A 4 -14.24 -4.18 12.33
N ASP A 5 -14.73 -4.43 13.55
CA ASP A 5 -15.63 -5.56 13.81
C ASP A 5 -16.92 -5.40 13.01
N PHE A 6 -17.42 -4.16 12.88
CA PHE A 6 -18.58 -3.85 12.08
C PHE A 6 -18.32 -4.04 10.58
N ILE A 7 -17.25 -3.46 10.03
CA ILE A 7 -16.93 -3.58 8.60
C ILE A 7 -16.70 -5.05 8.21
N SER A 8 -16.01 -5.83 9.05
CA SER A 8 -15.73 -7.26 8.75
C SER A 8 -16.98 -8.14 8.79
N GLN A 9 -17.94 -7.84 9.67
CA GLN A 9 -19.19 -8.61 9.79
C GLN A 9 -20.28 -8.18 8.80
N ASN A 10 -20.09 -7.04 8.10
CA ASN A 10 -21.08 -6.48 7.19
C ASN A 10 -20.54 -6.46 5.74
N PRO A 11 -20.93 -7.41 4.89
CA PRO A 11 -20.42 -7.52 3.51
C PRO A 11 -20.63 -6.27 2.66
N GLU A 12 -21.74 -5.56 2.85
CA GLU A 12 -22.05 -4.32 2.12
C GLU A 12 -21.17 -3.16 2.57
N ALA A 13 -20.94 -3.01 3.88
CA ALA A 13 -20.02 -2.01 4.42
C ALA A 13 -18.58 -2.29 3.99
N ARG A 14 -18.17 -3.57 3.95
CA ARG A 14 -16.87 -3.99 3.41
C ARG A 14 -16.72 -3.63 1.94
N LYS A 15 -17.74 -3.92 1.11
CA LYS A 15 -17.72 -3.58 -0.31
C LYS A 15 -17.61 -2.08 -0.55
N GLN A 16 -18.41 -1.26 0.14
CA GLN A 16 -18.34 0.20 0.01
C GLN A 16 -17.00 0.77 0.49
N PHE A 17 -16.44 0.19 1.55
CA PHE A 17 -15.12 0.55 2.04
C PHE A 17 -14.06 0.23 0.98
N ASP A 18 -14.04 -0.99 0.45
CA ASP A 18 -13.09 -1.42 -0.57
C ASP A 18 -13.21 -0.55 -1.85
N GLU A 19 -14.42 -0.23 -2.30
CA GLU A 19 -14.67 0.65 -3.46
C GLU A 19 -14.18 2.09 -3.24
N THR A 20 -14.41 2.64 -2.04
CA THR A 20 -13.93 3.99 -1.67
C THR A 20 -12.41 4.02 -1.64
N MET A 21 -11.78 2.97 -1.09
CA MET A 21 -10.32 2.84 -1.04
C MET A 21 -9.69 2.71 -2.43
N GLU A 22 -10.34 1.99 -3.35
CA GLU A 22 -9.86 1.89 -4.73
C GLU A 22 -9.88 3.26 -5.44
N ARG A 23 -10.90 4.07 -5.17
CA ARG A 23 -11.02 5.41 -5.75
C ARG A 23 -9.95 6.37 -5.22
N ASP A 24 -9.70 6.37 -3.91
CA ASP A 24 -8.68 7.22 -3.30
C ASP A 24 -7.27 6.82 -3.73
N SER A 25 -7.01 5.51 -3.89
CA SER A 25 -5.73 5.00 -4.40
C SER A 25 -5.39 5.57 -5.78
N LYS A 26 -6.37 5.70 -6.69
CA LYS A 26 -6.18 6.32 -8.03
C LYS A 26 -5.83 7.81 -7.95
N VAL A 27 -6.43 8.55 -7.02
CA VAL A 27 -6.13 9.98 -6.83
C VAL A 27 -4.73 10.17 -6.23
N ILE A 28 -4.37 9.35 -5.24
CA ILE A 28 -3.05 9.38 -4.60
C ILE A 28 -1.96 8.99 -5.60
N SER A 29 -2.17 7.96 -6.43
CA SER A 29 -1.18 7.57 -7.44
C SER A 29 -0.96 8.65 -8.50
N LEU A 30 -2.02 9.33 -8.97
CA LEU A 30 -1.87 10.49 -9.87
C LEU A 30 -1.09 11.62 -9.20
N ALA A 31 -1.41 11.97 -7.95
CA ALA A 31 -0.70 13.00 -7.20
C ALA A 31 0.79 12.65 -6.98
N LEU A 32 1.10 11.39 -6.68
CA LEU A 32 2.48 10.91 -6.53
C LEU A 32 3.26 10.98 -7.86
N CYS A 33 2.62 10.67 -8.98
CA CYS A 33 3.24 10.82 -10.31
C CYS A 33 3.52 12.28 -10.68
N ASP A 34 2.66 13.20 -10.25
CA ASP A 34 2.88 14.64 -10.44
C ASP A 34 3.97 15.17 -9.50
N CYS A 35 4.14 14.57 -8.32
CA CYS A 35 5.19 14.89 -7.35
C CYS A 35 6.49 14.11 -7.58
N LYS A 36 7.05 14.19 -8.79
CA LYS A 36 8.29 13.46 -9.16
C LYS A 36 9.47 13.70 -8.21
N SER A 37 9.57 14.89 -7.63
CA SER A 37 10.61 15.25 -6.67
C SER A 37 10.64 14.37 -5.42
N VAL A 38 9.55 13.69 -5.07
CA VAL A 38 9.51 12.75 -3.94
C VAL A 38 10.33 11.50 -4.24
N PHE A 39 10.46 11.13 -5.52
CA PHE A 39 11.17 9.94 -5.97
C PHE A 39 12.56 10.25 -6.56
N GLU A 40 12.90 11.52 -6.71
CA GLU A 40 14.21 11.93 -7.23
C GLU A 40 15.34 11.53 -6.28
N GLY A 41 16.31 10.77 -6.79
CA GLY A 41 17.49 10.33 -6.05
C GLY A 41 17.29 9.10 -5.17
N LEU A 42 16.11 8.47 -5.22
CA LEU A 42 15.88 7.18 -4.56
C LEU A 42 16.27 6.03 -5.51
N ASP A 43 16.99 5.04 -4.99
CA ASP A 43 17.26 3.78 -5.70
C ASP A 43 16.21 2.71 -5.36
N SER A 44 15.56 2.84 -4.19
CA SER A 44 14.60 1.87 -3.67
C SER A 44 13.50 2.49 -2.81
N ILE A 45 12.28 1.94 -2.93
CA ILE A 45 11.14 2.32 -2.09
C ILE A 45 10.34 1.08 -1.66
N VAL A 46 9.81 1.13 -0.43
CA VAL A 46 8.83 0.16 0.06
C VAL A 46 7.48 0.83 0.26
N GLU A 47 6.43 0.35 -0.40
CA GLU A 47 5.04 0.71 -0.10
C GLU A 47 4.44 -0.31 0.85
N VAL A 48 3.91 0.14 1.98
CA VAL A 48 3.22 -0.71 2.96
C VAL A 48 1.72 -0.51 2.84
N GLY A 49 0.97 -1.61 2.73
CA GLY A 49 -0.49 -1.59 2.65
C GLY A 49 -1.05 -1.23 1.27
N GLY A 50 -0.29 -1.52 0.21
CA GLY A 50 -0.65 -1.15 -1.17
C GLY A 50 -1.83 -1.91 -1.79
N GLY A 51 -2.38 -2.93 -1.10
CA GLY A 51 -3.60 -3.63 -1.50
C GLY A 51 -3.49 -4.29 -2.87
N THR A 52 -4.23 -3.77 -3.86
CA THR A 52 -4.24 -4.31 -5.24
C THR A 52 -2.97 -3.96 -6.04
N GLY A 53 -2.08 -3.14 -5.48
CA GLY A 53 -0.83 -2.74 -6.13
C GLY A 53 -1.00 -1.77 -7.29
N THR A 54 -2.09 -1.00 -7.29
CA THR A 54 -2.37 0.01 -8.32
C THR A 54 -1.31 1.12 -8.28
N VAL A 55 -1.01 1.66 -7.09
CA VAL A 55 0.04 2.68 -6.90
C VAL A 55 1.40 2.12 -7.31
N ALA A 56 1.75 0.94 -6.78
CA ALA A 56 2.99 0.25 -7.09
C ALA A 56 3.24 0.10 -8.60
N LYS A 57 2.23 -0.32 -9.37
CA LYS A 57 2.33 -0.43 -10.83
C LYS A 57 2.60 0.92 -11.48
N VAL A 58 1.75 1.92 -11.22
CA VAL A 58 1.84 3.24 -11.85
C VAL A 58 3.19 3.91 -11.54
N VAL A 59 3.67 3.85 -10.30
CA VAL A 59 4.96 4.43 -9.92
C VAL A 59 6.12 3.66 -10.53
N SER A 60 6.09 2.31 -10.51
CA SER A 60 7.15 1.51 -11.13
C SER A 60 7.28 1.74 -12.64
N GLU A 61 6.17 1.99 -13.34
CA GLU A 61 6.16 2.32 -14.77
C GLU A 61 6.69 3.75 -15.02
N ALA A 62 6.35 4.70 -14.15
CA ALA A 62 6.82 6.08 -14.26
C ALA A 62 8.31 6.24 -13.93
N PHE A 63 8.88 5.38 -13.08
CA PHE A 63 10.28 5.42 -12.64
C PHE A 63 10.96 4.05 -12.82
N PRO A 64 11.36 3.66 -14.05
CA PRO A 64 11.95 2.35 -14.32
C PRO A 64 13.27 2.06 -13.59
N HIS A 65 13.97 3.11 -13.15
CA HIS A 65 15.23 2.99 -12.39
C HIS A 65 15.01 2.69 -10.91
N LEU A 66 13.81 2.96 -10.39
CA LEU A 66 13.47 2.80 -8.99
C LEU A 66 13.07 1.35 -8.71
N LYS A 67 13.70 0.72 -7.70
CA LYS A 67 13.25 -0.58 -7.19
C LYS A 67 12.06 -0.38 -6.26
N TYR A 68 10.89 -0.80 -6.71
CA TYR A 68 9.66 -0.69 -5.95
C TYR A 68 9.30 -2.02 -5.29
N THR A 69 9.10 -2.04 -3.99
CA THR A 69 8.60 -3.21 -3.26
C THR A 69 7.29 -2.87 -2.57
N MET A 70 6.22 -3.59 -2.87
CA MET A 70 4.96 -3.47 -2.13
C MET A 70 4.89 -4.57 -1.08
N LEU A 71 4.86 -4.18 0.20
CA LEU A 71 4.65 -5.04 1.35
C LEU A 71 3.16 -5.03 1.74
N ASP A 72 2.56 -6.21 1.73
CA ASP A 72 1.20 -6.41 2.26
C ASP A 72 1.08 -7.81 2.86
N LEU A 73 -0.07 -8.12 3.46
CA LEU A 73 -0.31 -9.43 4.05
C LEU A 73 -0.20 -10.53 2.99
N PRO A 74 0.31 -11.73 3.33
CA PRO A 74 0.57 -12.79 2.34
C PRO A 74 -0.62 -13.14 1.44
N TYR A 75 -1.85 -13.10 1.97
CA TYR A 75 -3.05 -13.41 1.20
C TYR A 75 -3.44 -12.30 0.20
N VAL A 76 -3.00 -11.06 0.43
CA VAL A 76 -3.26 -9.92 -0.47
C VAL A 76 -2.38 -10.03 -1.70
N VAL A 77 -1.08 -10.32 -1.50
CA VAL A 77 -0.10 -10.39 -2.59
C VAL A 77 -0.08 -11.73 -3.33
N ALA A 78 -0.77 -12.76 -2.84
CA ALA A 78 -0.69 -14.13 -3.37
C ALA A 78 -0.97 -14.27 -4.87
N ASN A 79 -1.81 -13.38 -5.43
CA ASN A 79 -2.19 -13.39 -6.84
C ASN A 79 -1.56 -12.25 -7.65
N LEU A 80 -0.58 -11.53 -7.08
CA LEU A 80 0.09 -10.43 -7.73
C LEU A 80 1.43 -10.89 -8.30
N THR A 81 1.66 -10.59 -9.57
CA THR A 81 2.93 -10.87 -10.25
C THR A 81 3.65 -9.56 -10.50
N GLY A 82 4.89 -9.47 -10.01
CA GLY A 82 5.76 -8.32 -10.19
C GLY A 82 6.32 -8.15 -11.61
N SER A 83 7.22 -7.19 -11.76
CA SER A 83 8.00 -6.92 -12.97
C SER A 83 9.50 -6.83 -12.62
N GLU A 84 10.36 -6.45 -13.56
CA GLU A 84 11.81 -6.31 -13.31
C GLU A 84 12.14 -5.34 -12.17
N ASN A 85 11.38 -4.26 -12.02
CA ASN A 85 11.60 -3.23 -11.01
C ASN A 85 10.48 -3.15 -9.95
N LEU A 86 9.48 -4.03 -10.02
CA LEU A 86 8.37 -4.11 -9.06
C LEU A 86 8.30 -5.48 -8.41
N ASN A 87 8.42 -5.53 -7.08
CA ASN A 87 8.28 -6.74 -6.29
C ASN A 87 7.06 -6.66 -5.36
N TYR A 88 6.34 -7.78 -5.22
CA TYR A 88 5.27 -7.93 -4.23
C TYR A 88 5.76 -8.86 -3.12
N MET A 89 5.76 -8.36 -1.88
CA MET A 89 6.27 -9.08 -0.72
C MET A 89 5.14 -9.32 0.28
N GLY A 90 4.95 -10.59 0.63
CA GLY A 90 4.02 -10.99 1.68
C GLY A 90 4.69 -10.90 3.04
N GLY A 91 4.10 -10.15 3.97
CA GLY A 91 4.65 -10.03 5.32
C GLY A 91 3.78 -9.21 6.27
N ASP A 92 4.25 -9.07 7.50
CA ASP A 92 3.64 -8.23 8.53
C ASP A 92 4.56 -7.04 8.82
N MET A 93 4.08 -5.83 8.53
CA MET A 93 4.82 -4.59 8.76
C MET A 93 5.19 -4.35 10.23
N PHE A 94 4.43 -4.92 11.18
CA PHE A 94 4.74 -4.80 12.61
C PHE A 94 5.91 -5.69 13.03
N GLN A 95 6.26 -6.69 12.22
CA GLN A 95 7.44 -7.52 12.46
C GLN A 95 8.66 -6.97 11.75
N ALA A 96 8.54 -6.68 10.45
CA ALA A 96 9.64 -6.17 9.66
C ALA A 96 9.16 -5.44 8.41
N ILE A 97 9.79 -4.32 8.13
CA ILE A 97 9.71 -3.62 6.84
C ILE A 97 11.07 -3.82 6.14
N PRO A 98 11.10 -4.24 4.85
CA PRO A 98 12.35 -4.37 4.11
C PRO A 98 13.14 -3.05 4.07
N PRO A 99 14.49 -3.11 4.07
CA PRO A 99 15.30 -1.91 3.90
C PRO A 99 15.06 -1.26 2.53
N ALA A 100 14.88 0.05 2.51
CA ALA A 100 14.78 0.88 1.32
C ALA A 100 15.14 2.33 1.66
N ASP A 101 15.36 3.16 0.63
CA ASP A 101 15.69 4.58 0.81
C ASP A 101 14.48 5.38 1.32
N ALA A 102 13.28 4.94 0.96
CA ALA A 102 12.04 5.51 1.46
C ALA A 102 10.97 4.45 1.75
N VAL A 103 10.04 4.81 2.62
CA VAL A 103 8.83 4.03 2.92
C VAL A 103 7.61 4.89 2.60
N LEU A 104 6.77 4.39 1.68
CA LEU A 104 5.45 4.94 1.40
C LEU A 104 4.42 4.16 2.22
N LEU A 105 3.59 4.90 2.95
CA LEU A 105 2.51 4.32 3.75
C LEU A 105 1.19 4.63 3.05
N SER A 106 0.59 3.63 2.43
CA SER A 106 -0.60 3.78 1.61
C SER A 106 -1.78 3.06 2.28
N GLY A 107 -2.90 3.77 2.45
CA GLY A 107 -4.15 3.20 2.96
C GLY A 107 -4.62 3.69 4.34
N PHE A 108 -5.90 4.02 4.44
CA PHE A 108 -6.58 4.31 5.72
C PHE A 108 -6.63 3.11 6.68
N TYR A 109 -6.37 1.89 6.20
CA TYR A 109 -6.12 0.72 7.05
C TYR A 109 -4.97 0.98 8.03
N MET A 110 -3.90 1.66 7.60
CA MET A 110 -2.79 2.06 8.45
C MET A 110 -3.20 3.13 9.49
N ILE A 111 -4.00 4.13 9.10
CA ILE A 111 -4.54 5.13 10.04
C ILE A 111 -5.42 4.46 11.11
N GLY A 112 -6.30 3.55 10.71
CA GLY A 112 -7.14 2.82 11.66
C GLY A 112 -6.36 1.85 12.56
N MET A 113 -5.31 1.20 12.06
CA MET A 113 -4.44 0.34 12.86
C MET A 113 -3.53 1.12 13.80
N MET A 114 -2.95 2.25 13.38
CA MET A 114 -2.18 3.14 14.26
C MET A 114 -3.06 3.75 15.36
N MET A 115 -4.30 4.12 15.04
CA MET A 115 -5.26 4.58 16.05
C MET A 115 -5.72 3.46 16.99
N ASN A 116 -5.71 2.20 16.58
CA ASN A 116 -6.05 1.06 17.45
C ASN A 116 -4.86 0.56 18.28
N ALA A 117 -3.63 0.70 17.77
CA ALA A 117 -2.40 0.43 18.53
C ALA A 117 -2.21 1.39 19.71
N SER A 118 -2.84 2.57 19.68
CA SER A 118 -2.87 3.51 20.83
C SER A 118 -3.79 3.07 21.99
N ARG A 119 -4.41 1.88 21.90
CA ARG A 119 -5.23 1.28 22.96
C ARG A 119 -4.52 0.15 23.73
N TYR A 120 -3.23 -0.06 23.48
CA TYR A 120 -2.35 -0.93 24.26
C TYR A 120 -1.15 -0.14 24.80
#